data_AF-A0A5B9EJQ4-F1
#
_entry.id   AF-A0A5B9EJQ4-F1
#
_cell.length_a   1.000
_cell.length_b   1.000
_cell.length_c   1.000
_cell.angle_alpha   90.00
_cell.angle_beta   90.00
_cell.angle_gamma   90.00
#
_symmetry.space_group_name_H-M   'P 1'
#
loop_
_entity.id
_entity.type
_entity.pdbx_description
1 polymer ?
#
loop_
_entity_poly.entity_id
_entity_poly.type
_entity_poly.pdbx_seq_one_letter_code
_entity_poly.pdbx_strand_id
1 'polypeptide(L)'
;MEAFRGRGNMDYQASHDLEDFVAVIEGRETLMQEIAASPQDLRDYLAEAASALLAESRFLDVLPGFVLDSERVPIIEERLAMIAANDSTSASRSP
;
A
#
# COMPACT_ATOMS: atom_id res chain seq x y z
N MET A 1 -29.07 2.18 -5.66
CA MET A 1 -27.76 1.75 -5.14
C MET A 1 -27.13 0.85 -6.19
N GLU A 2 -26.56 1.45 -7.22
CA GLU A 2 -25.83 0.76 -8.27
C GLU A 2 -24.48 1.46 -8.41
N ALA A 3 -23.40 0.85 -7.94
CA ALA A 3 -22.04 1.34 -8.18
C ALA A 3 -20.97 0.25 -8.13
N PHE A 4 -21.34 -1.03 -8.29
CA PHE A 4 -20.40 -2.17 -8.30
C PHE A 4 -20.57 -3.05 -9.53
N ARG A 5 -20.83 -2.44 -10.69
CA ARG A 5 -20.94 -3.18 -11.96
C ARG A 5 -20.08 -2.51 -13.01
N GLY A 6 -18.84 -2.99 -13.12
CA GLY A 6 -18.15 -2.94 -14.40
C GLY A 6 -16.72 -2.43 -14.39
N ARG A 7 -15.80 -3.12 -13.71
CA ARG A 7 -14.46 -3.49 -14.22
C ARG A 7 -14.06 -4.77 -13.48
N GLY A 8 -14.40 -5.95 -13.99
CA GLY A 8 -13.49 -6.61 -14.92
C GLY A 8 -12.77 -7.74 -14.19
N ASN A 9 -13.52 -8.78 -13.84
CA ASN A 9 -13.11 -10.18 -13.94
C ASN A 9 -11.64 -10.50 -13.55
N MET A 10 -11.34 -10.70 -12.25
CA MET A 10 -10.45 -11.78 -11.73
C MET A 10 -9.98 -11.67 -10.26
N ASP A 11 -10.33 -10.66 -9.46
CA ASP A 11 -9.55 -10.40 -8.23
C ASP A 11 -10.37 -10.22 -6.94
N TYR A 12 -11.39 -11.05 -6.67
CA TYR A 12 -12.07 -10.99 -5.36
C TYR A 12 -11.11 -11.28 -4.19
N GLN A 13 -10.12 -12.16 -4.41
CA GLN A 13 -9.02 -12.41 -3.46
C GLN A 13 -8.07 -11.20 -3.40
N ALA A 14 -7.58 -10.71 -4.54
CA ALA A 14 -6.65 -9.57 -4.52
C ALA A 14 -7.30 -8.29 -3.96
N SER A 15 -8.63 -8.14 -4.10
CA SER A 15 -9.38 -7.03 -3.49
C SER A 15 -9.46 -7.18 -1.96
N HIS A 16 -9.62 -8.39 -1.44
CA HIS A 16 -9.64 -8.65 0.01
C HIS A 16 -8.24 -8.55 0.63
N ASP A 17 -7.21 -9.11 -0.01
CA ASP A 17 -5.82 -8.96 0.42
C ASP A 17 -5.39 -7.48 0.42
N LEU A 18 -5.87 -6.71 -0.58
CA LEU A 18 -5.64 -5.28 -0.66
C LEU A 18 -6.39 -4.50 0.42
N GLU A 19 -7.65 -4.84 0.68
CA GLU A 19 -8.45 -4.25 1.75
C GLU A 19 -7.80 -4.50 3.13
N ASP A 20 -7.37 -5.73 3.40
CA ASP A 20 -6.64 -6.08 4.63
C ASP A 20 -5.32 -5.31 4.73
N PHE A 21 -4.58 -5.18 3.62
CA PHE A 21 -3.33 -4.42 3.58
C PHE A 21 -3.55 -2.93 3.87
N VAL A 22 -4.56 -2.31 3.24
CA VAL A 22 -4.97 -0.92 3.46
C VAL A 22 -5.40 -0.73 4.92
N ALA A 23 -6.20 -1.64 5.49
CA ALA A 23 -6.65 -1.59 6.88
C ALA A 23 -5.49 -1.69 7.89
N VAL A 24 -4.49 -2.53 7.61
CA VAL A 24 -3.27 -2.64 8.44
C VAL A 24 -2.46 -1.34 8.38
N ILE A 25 -2.30 -0.77 7.19
CA ILE A 25 -1.61 0.53 7.01
C ILE A 25 -2.38 1.65 7.69
N GLU A 26 -3.71 1.65 7.62
CA GLU A 26 -4.60 2.68 8.16
C GLU A 26 -4.65 2.66 9.70
N GLY A 27 -4.75 1.47 10.30
CA GLY A 27 -5.14 1.30 11.71
C GLY A 27 -4.02 1.39 12.74
N ARG A 28 -2.74 1.38 12.33
CA ARG A 28 -1.62 1.27 13.27
C ARG A 28 -0.67 2.45 13.17
N GLU A 29 -0.79 3.40 14.10
CA GLU A 29 0.23 4.45 14.30
C GLU A 29 1.61 3.87 14.64
N THR A 30 1.65 2.67 15.24
CA THR A 30 2.89 1.95 15.54
C THR A 30 3.51 1.24 14.35
N LEU A 31 2.81 1.12 13.21
CA LEU A 31 3.27 0.34 12.06
C LEU A 31 4.63 0.80 11.56
N MET A 32 4.85 2.12 11.47
CA MET A 32 6.14 2.66 11.04
C MET A 32 7.28 2.31 12.00
N GLN A 33 7.00 2.25 13.30
CA GLN A 33 7.98 1.82 14.30
C GLN A 33 8.24 0.31 14.22
N GLU A 34 7.20 -0.49 13.99
CA GLU A 34 7.31 -1.94 13.80
C GLU A 34 8.14 -2.27 12.54
N ILE A 35 7.89 -1.57 11.43
CA ILE A 35 8.68 -1.69 10.20
C ILE A 35 10.13 -1.26 10.46
N ALA A 36 10.36 -0.13 11.14
CA ALA A 36 11.70 0.32 11.46
C ALA A 36 12.47 -0.69 12.33
N ALA A 37 11.80 -1.34 13.28
CA ALA A 37 12.36 -2.37 14.16
C ALA A 37 12.47 -3.76 13.49
N SER A 38 11.93 -3.93 12.28
CA SER A 38 11.97 -5.20 11.55
C SER A 38 13.33 -5.46 10.89
N PRO A 39 13.66 -6.72 10.58
CA PRO A 39 14.86 -7.08 9.83
C PRO A 39 14.95 -6.34 8.48
N GLN A 40 16.18 -6.05 8.01
CA GLN A 40 16.43 -5.33 6.76
C GLN A 40 15.69 -5.98 5.58
N ASP A 41 15.78 -7.30 5.41
CA ASP A 41 15.13 -8.02 4.32
C ASP A 41 13.61 -7.80 4.28
N LEU A 42 12.96 -7.68 5.45
CA LEU A 42 11.52 -7.39 5.53
C LEU A 42 11.23 -5.93 5.20
N ARG A 43 12.09 -5.00 5.62
CA ARG A 43 11.96 -3.57 5.26
C ARG A 43 12.09 -3.37 3.75
N ASP A 44 13.05 -4.02 3.12
CA ASP A 44 13.30 -3.93 1.68
C ASP A 44 12.13 -4.50 0.89
N TYR A 45 11.62 -5.67 1.30
CA TYR A 45 10.42 -6.26 0.72
C TYR A 45 9.21 -5.32 0.81
N LEU A 46 8.99 -4.71 1.98
CA LEU A 46 7.87 -3.78 2.19
C LEU A 46 8.04 -2.50 1.38
N ALA A 47 9.26 -1.98 1.24
CA ALA A 47 9.54 -0.80 0.43
C ALA A 47 9.36 -1.05 -1.07
N GLU A 48 9.78 -2.22 -1.57
CA GLU A 48 9.55 -2.63 -2.96
C GLU A 48 8.04 -2.80 -3.23
N ALA A 49 7.32 -3.47 -2.33
CA ALA A 49 5.88 -3.64 -2.43
C ALA A 49 5.13 -2.28 -2.41
N ALA A 50 5.49 -1.39 -1.49
CA ALA A 50 4.90 -0.06 -1.41
C ALA A 50 5.17 0.77 -2.68
N SER A 51 6.39 0.70 -3.22
CA SER A 51 6.75 1.36 -4.47
C SER A 51 5.94 0.82 -5.66
N ALA A 52 5.78 -0.50 -5.74
CA ALA A 52 5.01 -1.15 -6.80
C ALA A 52 3.52 -0.74 -6.75
N LEU A 53 2.95 -0.64 -5.55
CA LEU A 53 1.56 -0.19 -5.36
C LEU A 53 1.38 1.28 -5.75
N LEU A 54 2.29 2.16 -5.35
CA LEU A 54 2.26 3.58 -5.75
C LEU A 54 2.45 3.78 -7.26
N ALA A 55 3.16 2.88 -7.93
CA ALA A 55 3.36 2.91 -9.39
C ALA A 55 2.14 2.39 -10.18
N GLU A 56 1.23 1.65 -9.55
CA GLU A 56 0.06 1.07 -10.20
C GLU A 56 -1.11 2.07 -10.18
N SER A 57 -1.34 2.75 -11.30
CA SER A 57 -2.43 3.75 -11.41
C SER A 57 -3.80 3.15 -11.10
N ARG A 58 -4.03 1.86 -11.43
CA ARG A 58 -5.30 1.20 -11.09
C ARG A 58 -5.50 1.09 -9.58
N PHE A 59 -4.43 0.94 -8.80
CA PHE A 59 -4.49 0.88 -7.34
C PHE A 59 -4.95 2.23 -6.78
N LEU A 60 -4.33 3.33 -7.23
CA LEU A 60 -4.72 4.68 -6.82
C LEU A 60 -6.17 5.00 -7.21
N ASP A 61 -6.62 4.56 -8.40
CA ASP A 61 -7.99 4.78 -8.88
C ASP A 61 -9.04 4.06 -8.02
N VAL A 62 -8.71 2.90 -7.43
CA VAL A 62 -9.64 2.10 -6.63
C VAL A 62 -9.48 2.32 -5.12
N LEU A 63 -8.36 2.86 -4.66
CA LEU A 63 -8.04 3.10 -3.25
C LEU A 63 -9.15 3.84 -2.47
N PRO A 64 -9.82 4.88 -3.01
CA PRO A 64 -10.95 5.52 -2.34
C PRO A 64 -12.13 4.59 -2.04
N GLY A 65 -12.28 3.50 -2.79
CA GLY A 65 -13.31 2.47 -2.59
C GLY A 65 -12.94 1.40 -1.56
N PHE A 66 -11.68 1.35 -1.12
CA PHE A 66 -11.18 0.40 -0.11
C PHE A 66 -11.05 1.00 1.29
N VAL A 67 -11.20 2.32 1.42
CA VAL A 67 -11.14 3.01 2.71
C VAL A 67 -12.54 3.33 3.22
N LEU A 68 -12.71 3.32 4.55
CA LEU A 68 -13.97 3.71 5.19
C LEU A 68 -14.32 5.18 4.93
N ASP A 69 -13.30 6.03 4.83
CA ASP A 69 -13.44 7.46 4.59
C ASP A 69 -12.39 7.91 3.56
N SER A 70 -12.85 8.57 2.50
CA SER A 70 -11.99 9.08 1.43
C SER A 70 -10.99 10.13 1.92
N GLU A 71 -11.23 10.78 3.06
CA GLU A 71 -10.25 11.68 3.70
C GLU A 71 -8.98 10.94 4.14
N ARG A 72 -9.02 9.59 4.22
CA ARG A 72 -7.88 8.76 4.61
C ARG A 72 -7.00 8.33 3.46
N VAL A 73 -7.47 8.45 2.22
CA VAL A 73 -6.68 8.17 1.00
C VAL A 73 -5.31 8.87 1.04
N PRO A 74 -5.23 10.20 1.25
CA PRO A 74 -3.93 10.88 1.27
C PRO A 74 -3.02 10.42 2.43
N ILE A 75 -3.60 10.00 3.56
CA ILE A 75 -2.82 9.46 4.70
C ILE A 75 -2.19 8.11 4.32
N ILE A 76 -2.92 7.27 3.59
CA ILE A 76 -2.44 5.96 3.16
C ILE A 76 -1.39 6.11 2.06
N GLU A 77 -1.59 7.01 1.10
CA GLU A 77 -0.58 7.36 0.10
C GLU A 77 0.71 7.87 0.75
N GLU A 78 0.61 8.76 1.74
CA GLU A 78 1.76 9.26 2.49
C GLU A 78 2.50 8.14 3.22
N ARG A 79 1.78 7.24 3.89
CA ARG A 79 2.38 6.09 4.60
C ARG A 79 3.09 5.14 3.62
N LEU A 80 2.47 4.83 2.48
CA LEU A 80 3.11 4.03 1.44
C LEU A 80 4.39 4.70 0.92
N ALA A 81 4.36 6.02 0.71
CA ALA A 81 5.53 6.77 0.27
C ALA A 81 6.66 6.75 1.32
N MET A 82 6.32 6.84 2.61
CA MET A 82 7.30 6.72 3.69
C MET A 82 7.91 5.31 3.77
N ILE A 83 7.10 4.26 3.57
CA ILE A 83 7.59 2.87 3.54
C ILE A 83 8.52 2.66 2.35
N ALA A 84 8.13 3.14 1.16
CA ALA A 84 8.97 3.10 -0.04
C ALA A 84 10.29 3.85 0.15
N ALA A 85 10.26 5.00 0.82
CA ALA A 85 11.45 5.83 1.05
C ALA A 85 12.46 5.21 2.04
N ASN A 86 12.04 4.29 2.92
CA ASN A 86 12.92 3.64 3.88
C ASN A 86 14.02 2.75 3.23
N ASP A 87 13.90 2.42 1.93
CA ASP A 87 14.91 1.70 1.15
C ASP A 87 16.01 2.60 0.53
N SER A 88 15.98 3.92 0.76
CA SER A 88 16.96 4.84 0.15
C SER A 88 18.42 4.66 0.60
N THR A 89 18.75 3.59 1.34
CA THR A 89 20.12 3.24 1.72
C THR A 89 20.64 1.96 1.02
N SER A 90 19.86 1.22 0.22
CA SER A 90 20.34 -0.04 -0.40
C SER A 90 20.24 -0.15 -1.93
N ALA A 91 19.52 0.73 -2.63
CA ALA A 91 19.36 0.62 -4.08
C ALA A 91 20.54 1.20 -4.89
N SER A 92 21.75 0.67 -4.68
CA SER A 92 22.68 0.45 -5.78
C SER A 92 22.22 -0.79 -6.55
N ARG A 93 21.11 -0.68 -7.28
CA ARG A 93 20.71 -1.67 -8.28
C ARG A 93 20.87 -1.03 -9.65
N SER A 94 21.99 -1.38 -10.28
CA SER A 94 22.29 -1.22 -11.70
C SER A 94 23.07 -2.47 -12.13
N PRO A 95 23.10 -2.85 -13.42
CA PRO A 95 22.57 -2.14 -14.60
C PRO A 95 21.34 -2.80 -15.24
#